data_AF-A0A3N1UTB8-F1
#
_entry.id   AF-A0A3N1UTB8-F1
#
_cell.length_a   1.000
_cell.length_b   1.000
_cell.length_c   1.000
_cell.angle_alpha   90.00
_cell.angle_beta   90.00
_cell.angle_gamma   90.00
#
_symmetry.space_group_name_H-M   'P 1'
#
loop_
_entity.id
_entity.type
_entity.pdbx_description
1 polymer ?
#
loop_
_entity_poly.entity_id
_entity_poly.type
_entity_poly.pdbx_seq_one_letter_code
_entity_poly.pdbx_strand_id
1 'polypeptide(L)'
;MNTRRTLPPTALPALLAALIALVPALLWAPARAAAGPSQAASAQAGTVYAGTAQAAPGGFPITFQNNTRGAYADTRVFVTVLGQVTPGQWSYMKPDGSMAHIDHRDATAPGHLVKNGVNYPNMSFTLAQVGGTIPSPASIRGGRIYVSLGSPVYFPVSPDDQGWGGPDPRNPDDPNRDVYYDWYEYTFVRGQAAFGGNTTQVDQFGFPMTSRLRQTSSGYDTTRGITRTRAEVMQQYAASVGAAFKPLQNTYRIVAPRSSELFLAGGAQQNHLTATIDQAWAFYTAHPFTLTRLGETFSGRVSGSTLTFSKNGAGPFTLHKPTSPDVMACAGALASGNDTEKQLGAEFCAAFNRGVALDTSAWHTPAAYYGGAAENDYAGFFHTVALDERAYGFPYDDVGDQSSVQILGNPEPPTGLTLGIGW
;
A
#
# COMPACT_ATOMS: atom_id res chain seq x y z
N MET A 1 31.78 36.74 -25.14
CA MET A 1 30.46 37.20 -24.68
C MET A 1 29.53 35.99 -24.67
N ASN A 2 29.30 35.44 -23.47
CA ASN A 2 28.51 34.24 -23.21
C ASN A 2 27.03 34.61 -23.10
N THR A 3 26.17 34.04 -23.95
CA THR A 3 24.72 34.05 -23.75
C THR A 3 24.28 32.64 -23.33
N ARG A 4 24.20 32.43 -22.01
CA ARG A 4 23.51 31.28 -21.41
C ARG A 4 22.01 31.45 -21.67
N ARG A 5 21.43 30.55 -22.46
CA ARG A 5 19.97 30.32 -22.47
C ARG A 5 19.64 29.36 -21.33
N THR A 6 18.83 29.82 -20.41
CA THR A 6 18.21 29.06 -19.33
C THR A 6 17.13 28.14 -19.91
N LEU A 7 17.19 26.85 -19.55
CA LEU A 7 16.10 25.88 -19.76
C LEU A 7 15.17 25.89 -18.53
N PRO A 8 13.85 25.72 -18.69
CA PRO A 8 12.90 25.72 -17.58
C PRO A 8 12.93 24.40 -16.80
N PRO A 9 12.57 24.39 -15.50
CA PRO A 9 12.61 23.20 -14.65
C PRO A 9 11.24 22.51 -14.64
N THR A 10 10.98 21.56 -15.54
CA THR A 10 9.80 20.68 -15.43
C THR A 10 10.06 19.34 -16.13
N ALA A 11 10.78 18.45 -15.45
CA ALA A 11 10.89 17.04 -15.84
C ALA A 11 11.40 16.20 -14.66
N LEU A 12 10.62 16.11 -13.57
CA LEU A 12 11.05 15.32 -12.41
C LEU A 12 10.00 14.60 -11.53
N PRO A 13 8.72 14.32 -11.92
CA PRO A 13 7.86 13.48 -11.07
C PRO A 13 7.81 11.99 -11.45
N ALA A 14 8.24 11.56 -12.64
CA ALA A 14 7.97 10.19 -13.11
C ALA A 14 8.88 9.09 -12.54
N LEU A 15 10.07 9.42 -12.00
CA LEU A 15 11.01 8.41 -11.50
C LEU A 15 10.79 8.02 -10.02
N LEU A 16 10.02 8.79 -9.24
CA LEU A 16 9.85 8.52 -7.80
C LEU A 16 8.69 7.56 -7.49
N ALA A 17 7.67 7.50 -8.36
CA ALA A 17 6.55 6.56 -8.21
C ALA A 17 7.00 5.08 -8.36
N ALA A 18 8.06 4.83 -9.13
CA ALA A 18 8.60 3.48 -9.33
C ALA A 18 9.33 2.90 -8.10
N LEU A 19 9.64 3.70 -7.07
CA LEU A 19 10.37 3.20 -5.89
C LEU A 19 9.46 2.58 -4.81
N ILE A 20 8.14 2.76 -4.89
CA ILE A 20 7.19 2.24 -3.89
C ILE A 20 6.63 0.85 -4.30
N ALA A 21 6.75 0.47 -5.58
CA ALA A 21 6.08 -0.72 -6.14
C ALA A 21 6.96 -1.99 -6.34
N LEU A 22 8.08 -2.15 -5.63
CA LEU A 22 8.92 -3.36 -5.77
C LEU A 22 9.20 -4.04 -4.42
N VAL A 23 8.32 -4.96 -4.03
CA VAL A 23 8.68 -6.10 -3.16
C VAL A 23 8.00 -7.36 -3.74
N PRO A 24 8.75 -8.39 -4.17
CA PRO A 24 8.16 -9.63 -4.66
C PRO A 24 7.64 -10.48 -3.49
N ALA A 25 6.46 -11.08 -3.67
CA ALA A 25 5.92 -12.09 -2.78
C ALA A 25 6.72 -13.40 -2.94
N LEU A 26 7.38 -13.86 -1.88
CA LEU A 26 7.83 -15.25 -1.74
C LEU A 26 6.85 -16.00 -0.83
N LEU A 27 6.22 -17.04 -1.38
CA LEU A 27 5.34 -17.96 -0.66
C LEU A 27 6.17 -19.15 -0.15
N TRP A 28 5.98 -19.55 1.11
CA TRP A 28 6.43 -20.84 1.61
C TRP A 28 5.36 -21.52 2.49
N ALA A 29 5.22 -22.83 2.33
CA ALA A 29 4.18 -23.66 2.95
C ALA A 29 4.54 -24.12 4.37
N PRO A 30 3.60 -24.27 5.32
CA PRO A 30 3.91 -24.67 6.70
C PRO A 30 3.77 -26.18 6.94
N ALA A 31 4.59 -26.69 7.86
CA ALA A 31 4.45 -28.00 8.49
C ALA A 31 3.60 -27.89 9.78
N ARG A 32 2.69 -28.84 10.00
CA ARG A 32 1.74 -28.91 11.13
C ARG A 32 2.40 -29.40 12.43
N ALA A 33 2.06 -28.78 13.56
CA ALA A 33 2.16 -29.38 14.90
C ALA A 33 0.95 -28.98 15.77
N ALA A 34 0.52 -29.90 16.64
CA ALA A 34 -0.78 -29.90 17.32
C ALA A 34 -0.86 -28.96 18.55
N ALA A 35 -2.08 -28.47 18.80
CA ALA A 35 -2.42 -27.42 19.77
C ALA A 35 -2.67 -27.91 21.21
N GLY A 36 -2.30 -27.07 22.18
CA GLY A 36 -2.78 -27.06 23.57
C GLY A 36 -3.35 -25.67 23.93
N PRO A 37 -4.08 -25.51 25.05
CA PRO A 37 -4.93 -24.34 25.30
C PRO A 37 -4.13 -23.06 25.59
N SER A 38 -4.67 -21.93 25.11
CA SER A 38 -4.08 -20.59 25.07
C SER A 38 -4.09 -19.85 26.42
N GLN A 39 -3.01 -19.15 26.75
CA GLN A 39 -2.97 -18.11 27.78
C GLN A 39 -2.90 -16.73 27.11
N ALA A 40 -3.72 -15.79 27.57
CA ALA A 40 -3.72 -14.41 27.11
C ALA A 40 -2.44 -13.70 27.56
N ALA A 41 -1.71 -13.09 26.62
CA ALA A 41 -0.54 -12.29 26.91
C ALA A 41 -0.93 -11.03 27.71
N SER A 42 -0.51 -10.97 28.97
CA SER A 42 -0.57 -9.76 29.79
C SER A 42 0.55 -8.79 29.36
N ALA A 43 0.19 -7.61 28.85
CA ALA A 43 1.14 -6.54 28.62
C ALA A 43 1.76 -6.10 29.97
N GLN A 44 3.07 -6.28 30.14
CA GLN A 44 3.79 -5.73 31.29
C GLN A 44 3.80 -4.19 31.18
N ALA A 45 3.55 -3.51 32.30
CA ALA A 45 3.63 -2.06 32.41
C ALA A 45 5.07 -1.59 32.16
N GLY A 46 5.37 -1.17 30.94
CA GLY A 46 6.66 -0.63 30.55
C GLY A 46 6.85 0.81 31.01
N THR A 47 8.10 1.21 31.21
CA THR A 47 8.53 2.60 31.40
C THR A 47 7.91 3.50 30.33
N VAL A 48 7.24 4.57 30.74
CA VAL A 48 6.76 5.59 29.81
C VAL A 48 7.96 6.38 29.33
N TYR A 49 8.23 6.38 28.02
CA TYR A 49 9.23 7.23 27.39
C TYR A 49 8.64 8.63 27.20
N ALA A 50 8.34 9.31 28.31
CA ALA A 50 7.77 10.66 28.33
C ALA A 50 8.89 11.70 28.15
N GLY A 51 9.36 11.86 26.91
CA GLY A 51 10.14 13.01 26.49
C GLY A 51 9.44 13.67 25.31
N THR A 52 9.50 15.01 25.20
CA THR A 52 9.20 15.66 23.91
C THR A 52 10.15 15.06 22.89
N ALA A 53 9.66 14.16 22.03
CA ALA A 53 10.47 13.49 21.03
C ALA A 53 11.05 14.53 20.08
N GLN A 54 12.27 15.00 20.37
CA GLN A 54 13.07 15.68 19.37
C GLN A 54 13.37 14.64 18.30
N ALA A 55 13.07 14.97 17.04
CA ALA A 55 13.47 14.14 15.91
C ALA A 55 14.95 13.74 16.07
N ALA A 56 15.27 12.47 15.86
CA ALA A 56 16.66 12.04 15.74
C ALA A 56 17.37 12.96 14.75
N PRO A 57 18.67 13.28 14.91
CA PRO A 57 19.34 14.23 14.02
C PRO A 57 19.11 13.90 12.54
N GLY A 58 18.33 14.73 11.84
CA GLY A 58 17.96 14.53 10.43
C GLY A 58 16.71 13.69 10.14
N GLY A 59 15.99 13.24 11.16
CA GLY A 59 14.65 12.67 11.07
C GLY A 59 13.55 13.72 11.19
N PHE A 60 12.33 13.26 11.47
CA PHE A 60 11.14 14.09 11.68
C PHE A 60 10.19 13.45 12.69
N PRO A 61 9.30 14.21 13.36
CA PRO A 61 8.35 13.62 14.30
C PRO A 61 7.24 12.84 13.56
N ILE A 62 6.96 11.64 14.05
CA ILE A 62 5.78 10.84 13.71
C ILE A 62 4.83 10.88 14.91
N THR A 63 3.68 11.52 14.74
CA THR A 63 2.64 11.63 15.76
C THR A 63 1.50 10.66 15.45
N PHE A 64 1.09 9.87 16.43
CA PHE A 64 -0.08 9.00 16.38
C PHE A 64 -1.22 9.66 17.15
N GLN A 65 -2.36 9.82 16.49
CA GLN A 65 -3.57 10.34 17.11
C GLN A 65 -4.57 9.20 17.26
N ASN A 66 -4.83 8.81 18.51
CA ASN A 66 -5.89 7.85 18.81
C ASN A 66 -7.26 8.51 18.65
N ASN A 67 -7.82 8.38 17.45
CA ASN A 67 -9.13 8.89 17.07
C ASN A 67 -10.20 7.78 17.10
N THR A 68 -9.98 6.71 17.87
CA THR A 68 -10.94 5.60 18.03
C THR A 68 -12.16 5.96 18.88
N ARG A 69 -12.24 7.21 19.35
CA ARG A 69 -13.36 7.78 20.12
C ARG A 69 -13.71 6.95 21.36
N GLY A 70 -12.69 6.44 22.04
CA GLY A 70 -12.84 5.65 23.26
C GLY A 70 -13.07 4.14 23.02
N ALA A 71 -13.14 3.67 21.77
CA ALA A 71 -13.22 2.24 21.49
C ALA A 71 -11.95 1.49 21.95
N TYR A 72 -10.77 2.13 21.83
CA TYR A 72 -9.51 1.59 22.33
C TYR A 72 -8.73 2.67 23.09
N ALA A 73 -8.33 2.37 24.32
CA ALA A 73 -7.37 3.19 25.05
C ALA A 73 -5.95 3.04 24.44
N ASP A 74 -5.07 4.00 24.68
CA ASP A 74 -3.69 4.01 24.16
C ASP A 74 -2.86 2.77 24.57
N THR A 75 -3.21 2.11 25.68
CA THR A 75 -2.63 0.83 26.12
C THR A 75 -3.05 -0.37 25.27
N ARG A 76 -4.03 -0.19 24.38
CA ARG A 76 -4.60 -1.20 23.47
C ARG A 76 -4.45 -0.84 22.00
N VAL A 77 -3.67 0.20 21.69
CA VAL A 77 -3.29 0.58 20.33
C VAL A 77 -1.80 0.29 20.17
N PHE A 78 -1.48 -0.71 19.35
CA PHE A 78 -0.12 -1.20 19.13
C PHE A 78 0.43 -0.67 17.80
N VAL A 79 1.70 -0.29 17.80
CA VAL A 79 2.45 0.18 16.64
C VAL A 79 3.65 -0.74 16.43
N THR A 80 3.91 -1.11 15.18
CA THR A 80 5.14 -1.78 14.75
C THR A 80 5.66 -1.07 13.52
N VAL A 81 6.89 -0.54 13.59
CA VAL A 81 7.53 0.10 12.43
C VAL A 81 8.63 -0.80 11.94
N LEU A 82 8.56 -1.22 10.67
CA LEU A 82 9.53 -2.08 10.00
C LEU A 82 10.07 -1.37 8.76
N GLY A 83 11.35 -1.55 8.45
CA GLY A 83 11.94 -1.00 7.23
C GLY A 83 13.45 -1.18 7.18
N GLN A 84 14.06 -0.76 6.08
CA GLN A 84 15.51 -0.83 5.92
C GLN A 84 16.14 0.55 6.19
N VAL A 85 16.78 0.70 7.35
CA VAL A 85 17.60 1.89 7.65
C VAL A 85 19.02 1.77 7.09
N THR A 86 19.47 0.53 6.90
CA THR A 86 20.66 0.16 6.14
C THR A 86 20.20 -0.68 4.94
N PRO A 87 20.59 -0.36 3.69
CA PRO A 87 20.16 -1.11 2.52
C PRO A 87 20.42 -2.61 2.65
N GLY A 88 19.40 -3.43 2.39
CA GLY A 88 19.47 -4.89 2.50
C GLY A 88 19.38 -5.44 3.93
N GLN A 89 19.22 -4.60 4.95
CA GLN A 89 19.09 -5.03 6.34
C GLN A 89 17.76 -4.55 6.93
N TRP A 90 16.89 -5.48 7.30
CA TRP A 90 15.62 -5.15 7.93
C TRP A 90 15.81 -4.75 9.39
N SER A 91 15.00 -3.80 9.83
CA SER A 91 15.01 -3.30 11.19
C SER A 91 13.61 -2.99 11.67
N TYR A 92 13.40 -3.07 12.99
CA TYR A 92 12.19 -2.60 13.64
C TYR A 92 12.50 -1.44 14.59
N MET A 93 11.50 -0.59 14.84
CA MET A 93 11.64 0.56 15.72
C MET A 93 11.28 0.21 17.16
N LYS A 94 12.12 0.65 18.09
CA LYS A 94 11.87 0.58 19.54
C LYS A 94 11.05 1.79 20.02
N PRO A 95 10.44 1.73 21.22
CA PRO A 95 9.66 2.85 21.76
C PRO A 95 10.41 4.19 21.85
N ASP A 96 11.74 4.16 21.98
CA ASP A 96 12.58 5.36 22.01
C ASP A 96 12.90 5.93 20.61
N GLY A 97 12.41 5.30 19.54
CA GLY A 97 12.64 5.68 18.15
C GLY A 97 13.96 5.18 17.56
N SER A 98 14.77 4.45 18.33
CA SER A 98 15.94 3.76 17.80
C SER A 98 15.53 2.55 16.94
N MET A 99 16.36 2.23 15.94
CA MET A 99 16.12 1.09 15.05
C MET A 99 17.04 -0.06 15.44
N ALA A 100 16.48 -1.26 15.59
CA ALA A 100 17.23 -2.49 15.81
C ALA A 100 17.06 -3.44 14.64
N HIS A 101 18.11 -4.16 14.28
CA HIS A 101 18.02 -5.24 13.29
C HIS A 101 16.99 -6.28 13.76
N ILE A 102 16.26 -6.89 12.81
CA ILE A 102 15.39 -8.03 13.16
C ILE A 102 16.24 -9.22 13.59
N ASP A 103 15.73 -10.04 14.50
CA ASP A 103 16.45 -11.20 15.02
C ASP A 103 15.43 -12.33 15.29
N HIS A 104 15.58 -13.46 14.60
CA HIS A 104 14.71 -14.62 14.77
C HIS A 104 14.74 -15.16 16.21
N ARG A 105 15.82 -14.93 16.96
CA ARG A 105 15.95 -15.37 18.36
C ARG A 105 15.02 -14.59 19.28
N ASP A 106 14.56 -13.40 18.88
CA ASP A 106 13.56 -12.63 19.63
C ASP A 106 12.22 -13.36 19.73
N ALA A 107 11.96 -14.37 18.89
CA ALA A 107 10.82 -15.27 19.03
C ALA A 107 10.88 -16.13 20.31
N THR A 108 12.02 -16.19 21.00
CA THR A 108 12.17 -16.94 22.25
C THR A 108 12.70 -16.08 23.40
N ALA A 109 12.98 -14.80 23.13
CA ALA A 109 13.44 -13.86 24.14
C ALA A 109 12.33 -13.55 25.18
N PRO A 110 12.68 -13.07 26.38
CA PRO A 110 11.70 -12.60 27.35
C PRO A 110 10.78 -11.52 26.73
N GLY A 111 9.47 -11.71 26.85
CA GLY A 111 8.47 -10.78 26.32
C GLY A 111 8.05 -11.03 24.87
N HIS A 112 8.48 -12.14 24.24
CA HIS A 112 7.95 -12.60 22.96
C HIS A 112 6.42 -12.81 23.01
N LEU A 113 5.79 -12.80 21.84
CA LEU A 113 4.35 -13.03 21.67
C LEU A 113 4.09 -14.51 21.38
N VAL A 114 2.93 -15.02 21.77
CA VAL A 114 2.51 -16.41 21.48
C VAL A 114 1.09 -16.40 20.89
N LYS A 115 0.90 -17.05 19.74
CA LYS A 115 -0.41 -17.28 19.12
C LYS A 115 -0.46 -18.70 18.58
N ASN A 116 -1.54 -19.43 18.91
CA ASN A 116 -1.76 -20.81 18.46
C ASN A 116 -0.57 -21.75 18.73
N GLY A 117 0.15 -21.55 19.84
CA GLY A 117 1.33 -22.35 20.20
C GLY A 117 2.61 -22.02 19.43
N VAL A 118 2.59 -20.97 18.59
CA VAL A 118 3.76 -20.46 17.86
C VAL A 118 4.24 -19.18 18.53
N ASN A 119 5.56 -19.04 18.69
CA ASN A 119 6.16 -17.84 19.24
C ASN A 119 6.56 -16.86 18.14
N TYR A 120 6.47 -15.56 18.44
CA TYR A 120 6.80 -14.47 17.54
C TYR A 120 7.60 -13.40 18.29
N PRO A 121 8.60 -12.75 17.65
CA PRO A 121 9.23 -11.57 18.19
C PRO A 121 8.20 -10.50 18.58
N ASN A 122 8.41 -9.84 19.73
CA ASN A 122 7.61 -8.68 20.10
C ASN A 122 8.31 -7.40 19.62
N MET A 123 8.03 -7.01 18.37
CA MET A 123 8.56 -5.80 17.74
C MET A 123 7.64 -4.58 17.91
N SER A 124 6.61 -4.70 18.78
CA SER A 124 5.56 -3.70 18.93
C SER A 124 5.69 -2.89 20.20
N PHE A 125 5.14 -1.68 20.18
CA PHE A 125 4.90 -0.87 21.37
C PHE A 125 3.51 -0.25 21.33
N THR A 126 2.99 0.13 22.49
CA THR A 126 1.69 0.79 22.63
C THR A 126 1.83 2.30 22.59
N LEU A 127 0.76 3.01 22.20
CA LEU A 127 0.76 4.47 22.23
C LEU A 127 1.03 5.03 23.65
N ALA A 128 0.57 4.32 24.68
CA ALA A 128 0.81 4.68 26.07
C ALA A 128 2.31 4.67 26.46
N GLN A 129 3.13 3.84 25.80
CA GLN A 129 4.58 3.79 26.08
C GLN A 129 5.35 4.97 25.51
N VAL A 130 4.83 5.62 24.45
CA VAL A 130 5.54 6.66 23.69
C VAL A 130 4.89 8.04 23.77
N GLY A 131 3.79 8.19 24.52
CA GLY A 131 3.07 9.47 24.63
C GLY A 131 2.54 10.01 23.28
N GLY A 132 2.37 9.13 22.30
CA GLY A 132 1.82 9.45 20.98
C GLY A 132 2.76 10.10 19.96
N THR A 133 4.04 10.39 20.25
CA THR A 133 4.97 10.90 19.22
C THR A 133 6.35 10.27 19.34
N ILE A 134 6.92 9.81 18.22
CA ILE A 134 8.25 9.21 18.14
C ILE A 134 9.08 9.88 17.03
N PRO A 135 10.42 9.86 17.11
CA PRO A 135 11.26 10.34 16.03
C PRO A 135 11.35 9.29 14.91
N SER A 136 11.12 9.70 13.66
CA SER A 136 11.52 8.91 12.49
C SER A 136 13.05 8.83 12.39
N PRO A 137 13.63 7.72 11.90
CA PRO A 137 15.02 7.71 11.46
C PRO A 137 15.23 8.68 10.29
N ALA A 138 16.48 9.14 10.12
CA ALA A 138 16.89 9.98 8.98
C ALA A 138 16.96 9.21 7.64
N SER A 139 16.91 7.88 7.69
CA SER A 139 16.93 6.99 6.54
C SER A 139 16.05 5.77 6.82
N ILE A 140 15.08 5.53 5.96
CA ILE A 140 14.28 4.31 5.92
C ILE A 140 13.77 4.07 4.49
N ARG A 141 13.91 2.84 4.02
CA ARG A 141 13.44 2.37 2.71
C ARG A 141 12.44 1.24 2.91
N GLY A 142 11.35 1.24 2.12
CA GLY A 142 10.30 0.23 2.22
C GLY A 142 9.70 0.16 3.62
N GLY A 143 9.54 1.32 4.27
CA GLY A 143 9.04 1.43 5.63
C GLY A 143 7.53 1.13 5.70
N ARG A 144 7.12 0.38 6.71
CA ARG A 144 5.72 0.16 7.08
C ARG A 144 5.50 0.46 8.55
N ILE A 145 4.48 1.25 8.84
CA ILE A 145 3.96 1.51 10.17
C ILE A 145 2.66 0.74 10.29
N TYR A 146 2.72 -0.45 10.88
CA TYR A 146 1.54 -1.22 11.24
C TYR A 146 0.91 -0.66 12.50
N VAL A 147 -0.40 -0.46 12.47
CA VAL A 147 -1.21 -0.14 13.64
C VAL A 147 -2.19 -1.28 13.86
N SER A 148 -2.36 -1.71 15.11
CA SER A 148 -3.34 -2.73 15.47
C SER A 148 -4.07 -2.42 16.77
N LEU A 149 -5.32 -2.87 16.84
CA LEU A 149 -6.26 -2.52 17.90
C LEU A 149 -6.64 -3.77 18.69
N GLY A 150 -6.48 -3.70 20.01
CA GLY A 150 -6.81 -4.79 20.94
C GLY A 150 -5.75 -5.89 21.07
N SER A 151 -5.00 -6.19 20.01
CA SER A 151 -3.87 -7.15 19.97
C SER A 151 -2.77 -6.57 19.09
N PRO A 152 -1.47 -6.84 19.37
CA PRO A 152 -0.42 -6.62 18.39
C PRO A 152 -0.60 -7.55 17.18
N VAL A 153 0.09 -7.22 16.09
CA VAL A 153 0.29 -8.10 14.92
C VAL A 153 1.46 -9.06 15.21
N TYR A 154 1.32 -10.31 14.78
CA TYR A 154 2.29 -11.39 14.93
C TYR A 154 3.10 -11.52 13.64
N PHE A 155 4.37 -11.11 13.68
CA PHE A 155 5.30 -11.18 12.54
C PHE A 155 6.38 -12.23 12.81
N PRO A 156 6.45 -13.34 12.05
CA PRO A 156 7.62 -14.21 12.10
C PRO A 156 8.84 -13.50 11.48
N VAL A 157 10.04 -13.83 11.95
CA VAL A 157 11.32 -13.42 11.36
C VAL A 157 11.99 -14.67 10.78
N SER A 158 12.57 -14.54 9.58
CA SER A 158 13.23 -15.66 8.91
C SER A 158 14.47 -16.11 9.69
N PRO A 159 14.82 -17.42 9.70
CA PRO A 159 15.96 -17.92 10.48
C PRO A 159 17.34 -17.32 10.13
N ASP A 160 17.45 -16.63 9.00
CA ASP A 160 18.65 -15.94 8.52
C ASP A 160 18.63 -14.42 8.77
N ASP A 161 17.61 -13.92 9.47
CA ASP A 161 17.38 -12.50 9.77
C ASP A 161 17.28 -11.60 8.52
N GLN A 162 17.08 -12.20 7.33
CA GLN A 162 16.99 -11.47 6.06
C GLN A 162 15.56 -11.02 5.71
N GLY A 163 14.55 -11.43 6.50
CA GLY A 163 13.17 -11.09 6.22
C GLY A 163 12.22 -11.34 7.38
N TRP A 164 11.00 -10.89 7.19
CA TRP A 164 9.88 -11.06 8.12
C TRP A 164 8.62 -11.40 7.32
N GLY A 165 7.68 -12.12 7.93
CA GLY A 165 6.40 -12.47 7.33
C GLY A 165 5.32 -11.48 7.70
N GLY A 166 4.74 -10.78 6.74
CA GLY A 166 3.54 -9.97 6.96
C GLY A 166 2.27 -10.82 7.03
N PRO A 167 1.14 -10.27 7.54
CA PRO A 167 -0.15 -10.95 7.49
C PRO A 167 -0.56 -11.35 6.07
N ASP A 168 -0.97 -12.61 5.88
CA ASP A 168 -1.51 -13.11 4.62
C ASP A 168 -3.02 -13.43 4.76
N PRO A 169 -3.92 -12.57 4.24
CA PRO A 169 -5.36 -12.81 4.34
C PRO A 169 -5.84 -14.04 3.57
N ARG A 170 -5.01 -14.61 2.69
CA ARG A 170 -5.32 -15.83 1.92
C ARG A 170 -5.01 -17.09 2.71
N ASN A 171 -4.09 -17.03 3.67
CA ASN A 171 -3.76 -18.18 4.49
C ASN A 171 -4.83 -18.34 5.60
N PRO A 172 -5.63 -19.42 5.61
CA PRO A 172 -6.64 -19.63 6.64
C PRO A 172 -6.03 -19.82 8.05
N ASP A 173 -4.76 -20.22 8.12
CA ASP A 173 -4.00 -20.43 9.36
C ASP A 173 -3.16 -19.21 9.77
N ASP A 174 -3.29 -18.06 9.10
CA ASP A 174 -2.56 -16.85 9.46
C ASP A 174 -2.91 -16.39 10.90
N PRO A 175 -1.92 -16.14 11.77
CA PRO A 175 -2.15 -15.78 13.17
C PRO A 175 -2.87 -14.43 13.35
N ASN A 176 -2.93 -13.60 12.32
CA ASN A 176 -3.50 -12.26 12.33
C ASN A 176 -4.92 -12.21 11.74
N ARG A 177 -5.52 -13.35 11.38
CA ARG A 177 -6.87 -13.39 10.78
C ARG A 177 -7.92 -12.71 11.65
N ASP A 178 -7.76 -12.77 12.97
CA ASP A 178 -8.63 -12.19 13.99
C ASP A 178 -8.10 -10.90 14.64
N VAL A 179 -7.10 -10.26 14.03
CA VAL A 179 -6.53 -8.99 14.48
C VAL A 179 -7.07 -7.84 13.64
N TYR A 180 -7.54 -6.76 14.30
CA TYR A 180 -7.81 -5.50 13.64
C TYR A 180 -6.47 -4.78 13.41
N TYR A 181 -6.02 -4.73 12.17
CA TYR A 181 -4.79 -4.02 11.79
C TYR A 181 -4.96 -3.28 10.46
N ASP A 182 -4.14 -2.27 10.29
CA ASP A 182 -3.92 -1.58 9.02
C ASP A 182 -2.49 -1.00 9.01
N TRP A 183 -2.03 -0.42 7.90
CA TRP A 183 -0.68 0.15 7.84
C TRP A 183 -0.55 1.39 6.96
N TYR A 184 0.51 2.15 7.28
CA TYR A 184 0.99 3.26 6.47
C TYR A 184 2.36 2.90 5.87
N GLU A 185 2.55 3.15 4.58
CA GLU A 185 3.80 2.89 3.87
C GLU A 185 4.58 4.19 3.70
N TYR A 186 5.91 4.14 3.82
CA TYR A 186 6.75 5.30 3.55
C TYR A 186 8.21 4.97 3.21
N THR A 187 8.88 5.91 2.57
CA THR A 187 10.31 5.94 2.35
C THR A 187 10.81 7.37 2.51
N PHE A 188 11.95 7.54 3.17
CA PHE A 188 12.64 8.82 3.30
C PHE A 188 14.13 8.58 3.52
N VAL A 189 14.98 9.28 2.77
CA VAL A 189 16.43 9.25 3.00
C VAL A 189 16.94 10.67 2.92
N ARG A 190 17.26 11.28 4.06
CA ARG A 190 17.65 12.69 4.15
C ARG A 190 18.75 13.02 3.14
N GLY A 191 18.52 14.07 2.35
CA GLY A 191 19.47 14.56 1.34
C GLY A 191 19.66 13.64 0.13
N GLN A 192 18.98 12.49 0.06
CA GLN A 192 19.09 11.55 -1.07
C GLN A 192 17.74 11.26 -1.74
N ALA A 193 16.71 10.95 -0.96
CA ALA A 193 15.37 10.62 -1.44
C ALA A 193 14.33 11.41 -0.64
N ALA A 194 13.49 12.16 -1.35
CA ALA A 194 12.36 12.84 -0.77
C ALA A 194 11.38 11.86 -0.11
N PHE A 195 10.63 12.34 0.87
CA PHE A 195 9.59 11.55 1.50
C PHE A 195 8.54 11.15 0.46
N GLY A 196 8.21 9.87 0.41
CA GLY A 196 7.00 9.34 -0.22
C GLY A 196 6.28 8.44 0.76
N GLY A 197 4.96 8.58 0.90
CA GLY A 197 4.18 7.68 1.77
C GLY A 197 2.67 7.77 1.57
N ASN A 198 1.96 6.74 2.02
CA ASN A 198 0.54 6.53 1.73
C ASN A 198 -0.16 5.68 2.79
N THR A 199 -1.44 5.96 3.04
CA THR A 199 -2.37 4.93 3.52
C THR A 199 -2.67 3.97 2.36
N THR A 200 -3.07 2.73 2.60
CA THR A 200 -3.30 1.81 1.48
C THR A 200 -4.52 0.91 1.68
N GLN A 201 -5.24 0.66 0.59
CA GLN A 201 -6.32 -0.32 0.52
C GLN A 201 -5.97 -1.40 -0.50
N VAL A 202 -4.72 -1.45 -0.97
CA VAL A 202 -4.29 -2.35 -2.04
C VAL A 202 -4.51 -3.80 -1.66
N ASP A 203 -4.33 -4.16 -0.39
CA ASP A 203 -4.50 -5.53 0.11
C ASP A 203 -5.76 -5.69 0.97
N GLN A 204 -6.08 -4.68 1.78
CA GLN A 204 -7.26 -4.67 2.65
C GLN A 204 -7.59 -3.29 3.19
N PHE A 205 -8.79 -3.14 3.72
CA PHE A 205 -9.17 -2.10 4.67
C PHE A 205 -9.48 -2.75 6.03
N GLY A 206 -8.73 -2.36 7.07
CA GLY A 206 -8.95 -2.82 8.44
C GLY A 206 -9.81 -1.83 9.23
N PHE A 207 -9.34 -0.59 9.30
CA PHE A 207 -10.04 0.54 9.92
C PHE A 207 -9.58 1.87 9.30
N PRO A 208 -10.37 2.96 9.46
CA PRO A 208 -10.04 4.26 8.90
C PRO A 208 -8.70 4.79 9.43
N MET A 209 -7.78 5.14 8.53
CA MET A 209 -6.55 5.85 8.84
C MET A 209 -6.46 7.15 8.04
N THR A 210 -5.90 8.19 8.67
CA THR A 210 -5.49 9.42 7.99
C THR A 210 -3.99 9.65 8.12
N SER A 211 -3.42 10.38 7.16
CA SER A 211 -2.01 10.80 7.17
C SER A 211 -1.91 12.27 6.80
N ARG A 212 -1.52 13.12 7.75
CA ARG A 212 -1.17 14.52 7.51
C ARG A 212 0.34 14.66 7.42
N LEU A 213 0.84 15.07 6.25
CA LEU A 213 2.26 15.28 6.00
C LEU A 213 2.54 16.78 5.87
N ARG A 214 3.59 17.24 6.56
CA ARG A 214 4.03 18.64 6.54
C ARG A 214 5.51 18.76 6.22
N GLN A 215 5.88 19.76 5.42
CA GLN A 215 7.26 20.15 5.17
C GLN A 215 7.37 21.66 4.98
N THR A 216 7.98 22.35 5.95
CA THR A 216 8.11 23.82 5.91
C THR A 216 8.94 24.33 4.73
N SER A 217 9.97 23.59 4.29
CA SER A 217 10.85 24.01 3.20
C SER A 217 10.14 24.15 1.84
N SER A 218 9.08 23.38 1.62
CA SER A 218 8.25 23.43 0.40
C SER A 218 6.88 24.06 0.62
N GLY A 219 6.50 24.34 1.87
CA GLY A 219 5.14 24.76 2.22
C GLY A 219 4.09 23.63 2.12
N TYR A 220 4.52 22.37 1.97
CA TYR A 220 3.61 21.23 1.87
C TYR A 220 2.88 21.00 3.20
N ASP A 221 1.56 20.93 3.16
CA ASP A 221 0.68 20.52 4.27
C ASP A 221 -0.57 19.89 3.64
N THR A 222 -0.68 18.57 3.70
CA THR A 222 -1.81 17.85 3.09
C THR A 222 -2.21 16.70 3.99
N THR A 223 -3.51 16.39 3.99
CA THR A 223 -4.07 15.25 4.70
C THR A 223 -4.74 14.32 3.70
N ARG A 224 -4.40 13.03 3.75
CA ARG A 224 -5.02 11.96 2.96
C ARG A 224 -5.61 10.89 3.87
N GLY A 225 -6.49 10.03 3.33
CA GLY A 225 -7.07 8.89 4.04
C GLY A 225 -8.57 9.00 4.26
N ILE A 226 -9.10 8.28 5.25
CA ILE A 226 -10.55 8.12 5.49
C ILE A 226 -10.89 8.64 6.89
N THR A 227 -11.90 9.51 6.98
CA THR A 227 -12.36 10.13 8.25
C THR A 227 -13.69 9.59 8.77
N ARG A 228 -14.40 8.80 7.96
CA ARG A 228 -15.60 8.05 8.37
C ARG A 228 -15.25 7.08 9.48
N THR A 229 -16.24 6.73 10.30
CA THR A 229 -16.10 5.61 11.25
C THR A 229 -15.99 4.29 10.50
N ARG A 230 -15.40 3.28 11.12
CA ARG A 230 -15.32 1.93 10.55
C ARG A 230 -16.71 1.37 10.30
N ALA A 231 -17.65 1.60 11.23
CA ALA A 231 -19.04 1.15 11.07
C ALA A 231 -19.69 1.75 9.81
N GLU A 232 -19.52 3.05 9.57
CA GLU A 232 -20.02 3.70 8.35
C GLU A 232 -19.37 3.12 7.08
N VAL A 233 -18.05 2.93 7.06
CA VAL A 233 -17.36 2.35 5.90
C VAL A 233 -17.86 0.93 5.61
N MET A 234 -17.94 0.07 6.63
CA MET A 234 -18.40 -1.31 6.48
C MET A 234 -19.87 -1.41 6.05
N GLN A 235 -20.72 -0.49 6.53
CA GLN A 235 -22.12 -0.44 6.12
C GLN A 235 -22.26 0.06 4.67
N GLN A 236 -21.54 1.12 4.31
CA GLN A 236 -21.60 1.70 2.97
C GLN A 236 -21.05 0.73 1.92
N TYR A 237 -19.93 0.04 2.21
CA TYR A 237 -19.38 -0.98 1.32
C TYR A 237 -20.40 -2.07 0.99
N ALA A 238 -21.01 -2.67 2.02
CA ALA A 238 -22.02 -3.72 1.84
C ALA A 238 -23.24 -3.27 1.04
N ALA A 239 -23.57 -1.97 1.08
CA ALA A 239 -24.69 -1.37 0.37
C ALA A 239 -24.34 -0.97 -1.08
N SER A 240 -23.08 -0.59 -1.36
CA SER A 240 -22.70 0.02 -2.63
C SER A 240 -22.15 -0.97 -3.66
N VAL A 241 -21.40 -2.00 -3.23
CA VAL A 241 -20.68 -2.86 -4.17
C VAL A 241 -21.56 -3.97 -4.76
N GLY A 242 -21.23 -4.37 -5.99
CA GLY A 242 -21.85 -5.48 -6.69
C GLY A 242 -21.67 -6.83 -5.99
N ALA A 243 -22.50 -7.81 -6.39
CA ALA A 243 -22.59 -9.10 -5.73
C ALA A 243 -21.25 -9.86 -5.66
N ALA A 244 -20.37 -9.70 -6.67
CA ALA A 244 -19.05 -10.32 -6.72
C ALA A 244 -18.11 -9.83 -5.61
N PHE A 245 -18.26 -8.58 -5.16
CA PHE A 245 -17.38 -7.94 -4.19
C PHE A 245 -17.89 -8.04 -2.75
N LYS A 246 -19.20 -8.24 -2.52
CA LYS A 246 -19.77 -8.38 -1.17
C LYS A 246 -19.07 -9.40 -0.27
N PRO A 247 -18.65 -10.59 -0.75
CA PRO A 247 -17.97 -11.58 0.10
C PRO A 247 -16.55 -11.18 0.55
N LEU A 248 -15.98 -10.09 0.02
CA LEU A 248 -14.68 -9.58 0.42
C LEU A 248 -14.70 -8.98 1.84
N GLN A 249 -15.87 -8.57 2.32
CA GLN A 249 -16.05 -8.04 3.67
C GLN A 249 -16.23 -9.17 4.69
N ASN A 250 -15.44 -9.12 5.77
CA ASN A 250 -15.63 -9.95 6.96
C ASN A 250 -15.59 -9.09 8.24
N THR A 251 -15.68 -9.72 9.41
CA THR A 251 -15.70 -9.02 10.70
C THR A 251 -14.48 -8.10 10.91
N TYR A 252 -13.30 -8.52 10.47
CA TYR A 252 -12.02 -7.86 10.75
C TYR A 252 -11.61 -6.85 9.69
N ARG A 253 -11.94 -7.11 8.43
CA ARG A 253 -11.48 -6.32 7.29
C ARG A 253 -12.36 -6.48 6.05
N ILE A 254 -12.16 -5.60 5.08
CA ILE A 254 -12.57 -5.79 3.69
C ILE A 254 -11.30 -6.15 2.92
N VAL A 255 -11.23 -7.35 2.34
CA VAL A 255 -10.05 -7.85 1.60
C VAL A 255 -10.09 -7.32 0.16
N ALA A 256 -8.97 -6.84 -0.37
CA ALA A 256 -8.92 -6.41 -1.76
C ALA A 256 -9.02 -7.59 -2.74
N PRO A 257 -9.54 -7.40 -3.97
CA PRO A 257 -9.60 -8.44 -4.99
C PRO A 257 -8.26 -9.15 -5.23
N ARG A 258 -7.13 -8.41 -5.28
CA ARG A 258 -5.79 -9.01 -5.47
C ARG A 258 -5.33 -9.93 -4.35
N SER A 259 -5.93 -9.80 -3.17
CA SER A 259 -5.57 -10.51 -1.95
C SER A 259 -6.66 -11.49 -1.53
N SER A 260 -7.63 -11.76 -2.41
CA SER A 260 -8.72 -12.70 -2.20
C SER A 260 -8.67 -13.82 -3.23
N GLU A 261 -8.71 -15.06 -2.78
CA GLU A 261 -8.79 -16.25 -3.66
C GLU A 261 -9.99 -16.20 -4.62
N LEU A 262 -11.03 -15.41 -4.32
CA LEU A 262 -12.21 -15.26 -5.17
C LEU A 262 -11.88 -14.72 -6.56
N PHE A 263 -10.96 -13.74 -6.66
CA PHE A 263 -10.65 -13.05 -7.92
C PHE A 263 -9.34 -13.52 -8.57
N LEU A 264 -8.59 -14.37 -7.87
CA LEU A 264 -7.37 -14.98 -8.39
C LEU A 264 -7.67 -16.25 -9.20
N ALA A 265 -6.65 -16.81 -9.85
CA ALA A 265 -6.78 -18.02 -10.65
C ALA A 265 -7.43 -19.18 -9.85
N GLY A 266 -8.43 -19.83 -10.45
CA GLY A 266 -9.23 -20.86 -9.78
C GLY A 266 -10.41 -20.33 -8.94
N GLY A 267 -10.45 -19.03 -8.65
CA GLY A 267 -11.52 -18.38 -7.92
C GLY A 267 -12.84 -18.29 -8.68
N ALA A 268 -13.95 -18.13 -7.95
CA ALA A 268 -15.29 -18.01 -8.52
C ALA A 268 -15.49 -16.73 -9.36
N GLN A 269 -14.72 -15.67 -9.09
CA GLN A 269 -14.74 -14.38 -9.79
C GLN A 269 -13.51 -14.19 -10.69
N GLN A 270 -12.73 -15.25 -10.97
CA GLN A 270 -11.51 -15.16 -11.78
C GLN A 270 -11.74 -14.65 -13.22
N ASN A 271 -12.99 -14.59 -13.69
CA ASN A 271 -13.34 -14.12 -15.03
C ASN A 271 -14.09 -12.77 -15.03
N HIS A 272 -14.15 -12.06 -13.89
CA HIS A 272 -14.95 -10.84 -13.71
C HIS A 272 -14.70 -9.78 -14.80
N LEU A 273 -13.44 -9.56 -15.19
CA LEU A 273 -13.06 -8.55 -16.19
C LEU A 273 -12.81 -9.12 -17.59
N THR A 274 -12.96 -10.44 -17.80
CA THR A 274 -12.58 -11.10 -19.06
C THR A 274 -13.30 -10.49 -20.26
N ALA A 275 -14.61 -10.24 -20.16
CA ALA A 275 -15.37 -9.64 -21.26
C ALA A 275 -14.88 -8.23 -21.65
N THR A 276 -14.60 -7.37 -20.67
CA THR A 276 -14.08 -6.02 -20.91
C THR A 276 -12.67 -6.05 -21.51
N ILE A 277 -11.82 -6.98 -21.05
CA ILE A 277 -10.48 -7.19 -21.61
C ILE A 277 -10.56 -7.65 -23.07
N ASP A 278 -11.42 -8.62 -23.35
CA ASP A 278 -11.66 -9.14 -24.70
C ASP A 278 -12.13 -8.02 -25.63
N GLN A 279 -13.06 -7.18 -25.16
CA GLN A 279 -13.58 -6.05 -25.91
C GLN A 279 -12.48 -5.02 -26.23
N ALA A 280 -11.63 -4.68 -25.25
CA ALA A 280 -10.52 -3.74 -25.46
C ALA A 280 -9.49 -4.28 -26.47
N TRP A 281 -9.12 -5.56 -26.36
CA TRP A 281 -8.18 -6.18 -27.30
C TRP A 281 -8.75 -6.27 -28.72
N ALA A 282 -10.04 -6.60 -28.86
CA ALA A 282 -10.72 -6.59 -30.16
C ALA A 282 -10.78 -5.17 -30.74
N PHE A 283 -11.10 -4.17 -29.92
CA PHE A 283 -11.16 -2.77 -30.33
C PHE A 283 -9.81 -2.29 -30.88
N TYR A 284 -8.70 -2.54 -30.17
CA TYR A 284 -7.35 -2.16 -30.59
C TYR A 284 -6.74 -3.07 -31.67
N THR A 285 -7.44 -4.14 -32.08
CA THR A 285 -7.12 -4.88 -33.31
C THR A 285 -7.67 -4.10 -34.52
N ALA A 286 -8.92 -3.66 -34.43
CA ALA A 286 -9.60 -2.91 -35.49
C ALA A 286 -9.12 -1.45 -35.60
N HIS A 287 -8.74 -0.83 -34.49
CA HIS A 287 -8.35 0.58 -34.39
C HIS A 287 -6.92 0.72 -33.87
N PRO A 288 -6.15 1.73 -34.34
CA PRO A 288 -4.84 2.00 -33.75
C PRO A 288 -4.98 2.41 -32.28
N PHE A 289 -4.19 1.80 -31.41
CA PHE A 289 -4.03 2.23 -30.02
C PHE A 289 -3.18 3.50 -29.99
N THR A 290 -3.65 4.55 -29.32
CA THR A 290 -2.87 5.76 -29.01
C THR A 290 -3.20 6.25 -27.60
N LEU A 291 -2.16 6.44 -26.77
CA LEU A 291 -2.25 7.09 -25.48
C LEU A 291 -1.18 8.19 -25.40
N THR A 292 -1.59 9.42 -25.12
CA THR A 292 -0.67 10.55 -24.89
C THR A 292 -0.85 11.08 -23.48
N ARG A 293 0.22 11.10 -22.69
CA ARG A 293 0.25 11.63 -21.33
C ARG A 293 1.63 12.16 -21.00
N LEU A 294 1.73 13.17 -20.13
CA LEU A 294 3.01 13.67 -19.59
C LEU A 294 4.11 13.92 -20.64
N GLY A 295 3.73 14.35 -21.85
CA GLY A 295 4.69 14.57 -22.96
C GLY A 295 5.18 13.29 -23.67
N GLU A 296 4.62 12.13 -23.36
CA GLU A 296 4.91 10.84 -23.98
C GLU A 296 3.70 10.33 -24.76
N THR A 297 3.95 9.73 -25.92
CA THR A 297 2.93 9.10 -26.76
C THR A 297 3.27 7.64 -27.00
N PHE A 298 2.34 6.77 -26.64
CA PHE A 298 2.36 5.34 -26.94
C PHE A 298 1.44 5.12 -28.13
N SER A 299 1.94 4.46 -29.18
CA SER A 299 1.15 4.17 -30.38
C SER A 299 1.40 2.74 -30.84
N GLY A 300 0.33 1.99 -31.13
CA GLY A 300 0.44 0.57 -31.47
C GLY A 300 -0.84 -0.02 -32.05
N ARG A 301 -0.83 -1.34 -32.21
CA ARG A 301 -1.99 -2.13 -32.63
C ARG A 301 -1.91 -3.54 -32.07
N VAL A 302 -3.06 -4.12 -31.74
CA VAL A 302 -3.16 -5.51 -31.32
C VAL A 302 -3.13 -6.43 -32.54
N SER A 303 -2.34 -7.50 -32.47
CA SER A 303 -2.38 -8.63 -33.38
C SER A 303 -2.39 -9.93 -32.56
N GLY A 304 -3.42 -10.76 -32.76
CA GLY A 304 -3.65 -11.92 -31.90
C GLY A 304 -3.81 -11.51 -30.44
N SER A 305 -2.94 -12.02 -29.57
CA SER A 305 -2.94 -11.72 -28.13
C SER A 305 -1.93 -10.64 -27.72
N THR A 306 -1.29 -9.95 -28.67
CA THR A 306 -0.18 -9.02 -28.35
C THR A 306 -0.45 -7.64 -28.94
N LEU A 307 -0.40 -6.62 -28.09
CA LEU A 307 -0.24 -5.23 -28.50
C LEU A 307 1.24 -4.98 -28.80
N THR A 308 1.57 -4.69 -30.06
CA THR A 308 2.89 -4.19 -30.43
C THR A 308 2.82 -2.67 -30.55
N PHE A 309 3.70 -1.97 -29.85
CA PHE A 309 3.65 -0.51 -29.75
C PHE A 309 5.03 0.15 -29.80
N SER A 310 5.01 1.46 -29.96
CA SER A 310 6.16 2.36 -29.88
C SER A 310 5.92 3.42 -28.80
N LYS A 311 6.98 3.95 -28.21
CA LYS A 311 6.97 5.10 -27.30
C LYS A 311 7.75 6.23 -27.93
N ASN A 312 7.10 7.35 -28.26
CA ASN A 312 7.69 8.49 -28.95
C ASN A 312 8.45 8.09 -30.24
N GLY A 313 7.92 7.11 -30.98
CA GLY A 313 8.53 6.56 -32.20
C GLY A 313 9.63 5.50 -31.98
N ALA A 314 10.09 5.26 -30.75
CA ALA A 314 11.01 4.17 -30.44
C ALA A 314 10.25 2.85 -30.20
N GLY A 315 10.80 1.72 -30.67
CA GLY A 315 10.18 0.38 -30.55
C GLY A 315 10.72 -0.61 -31.60
N PRO A 316 10.10 -1.80 -31.75
CA PRO A 316 8.85 -2.21 -31.12
C PRO A 316 9.01 -2.67 -29.66
N PHE A 317 7.96 -2.42 -28.87
CA PHE A 317 7.71 -2.98 -27.55
C PHE A 317 6.44 -3.84 -27.58
N THR A 318 6.23 -4.65 -26.56
CA THR A 318 5.08 -5.57 -26.51
C THR A 318 4.34 -5.54 -25.18
N LEU A 319 3.01 -5.70 -25.25
CA LEU A 319 2.16 -5.98 -24.11
C LEU A 319 1.23 -7.13 -24.46
N HIS A 320 1.30 -8.23 -23.70
CA HIS A 320 0.41 -9.36 -23.89
C HIS A 320 -0.97 -9.09 -23.29
N LYS A 321 -1.98 -9.77 -23.83
CA LYS A 321 -3.34 -9.74 -23.29
C LYS A 321 -3.36 -10.19 -21.83
N PRO A 322 -3.82 -9.34 -20.89
CA PRO A 322 -3.92 -9.72 -19.49
C PRO A 322 -5.11 -10.66 -19.27
N THR A 323 -5.06 -11.39 -18.17
CA THR A 323 -6.22 -12.07 -17.60
C THR A 323 -6.92 -11.17 -16.57
N SER A 324 -8.14 -11.51 -16.15
CA SER A 324 -8.82 -10.78 -15.07
C SER A 324 -8.02 -10.80 -13.75
N PRO A 325 -7.37 -11.91 -13.32
CA PRO A 325 -6.45 -11.90 -12.19
C PRO A 325 -5.24 -10.98 -12.38
N ASP A 326 -4.67 -10.90 -13.59
CA ASP A 326 -3.58 -9.96 -13.89
C ASP A 326 -4.02 -8.52 -13.66
N VAL A 327 -5.23 -8.16 -14.10
CA VAL A 327 -5.78 -6.82 -13.88
C VAL A 327 -6.04 -6.54 -12.41
N MET A 328 -6.70 -7.45 -11.68
CA MET A 328 -7.00 -7.24 -10.26
C MET A 328 -5.74 -7.06 -9.43
N ALA A 329 -4.66 -7.78 -9.77
CA ALA A 329 -3.38 -7.72 -9.08
C ALA A 329 -2.35 -6.76 -9.70
N CYS A 330 -2.66 -6.10 -10.83
CA CYS A 330 -1.69 -5.41 -11.67
C CYS A 330 -0.40 -6.23 -11.91
N ALA A 331 -0.57 -7.51 -12.23
CA ALA A 331 0.51 -8.49 -12.30
C ALA A 331 0.57 -9.14 -13.69
N GLY A 332 1.38 -10.20 -13.80
CA GLY A 332 1.50 -11.02 -15.00
C GLY A 332 1.80 -10.18 -16.23
N ALA A 333 0.92 -10.25 -17.24
CA ALA A 333 1.11 -9.52 -18.50
C ALA A 333 1.29 -8.00 -18.33
N LEU A 334 0.71 -7.41 -17.29
CA LEU A 334 0.76 -5.96 -17.02
C LEU A 334 2.02 -5.50 -16.27
N ALA A 335 2.80 -6.44 -15.73
CA ALA A 335 4.02 -6.16 -14.96
C ALA A 335 5.26 -6.88 -15.54
N SER A 336 5.16 -7.39 -16.76
CA SER A 336 6.22 -8.11 -17.46
C SER A 336 7.00 -7.22 -18.42
N GLY A 337 8.19 -7.68 -18.83
CA GLY A 337 9.02 -6.97 -19.80
C GLY A 337 9.92 -5.91 -19.21
N ASN A 338 10.40 -5.01 -20.07
CA ASN A 338 11.26 -3.88 -19.70
C ASN A 338 10.46 -2.70 -19.12
N ASP A 339 11.15 -1.65 -18.67
CA ASP A 339 10.51 -0.50 -18.01
C ASP A 339 9.46 0.22 -18.87
N THR A 340 9.64 0.26 -20.20
CA THR A 340 8.64 0.87 -21.10
C THR A 340 7.38 0.00 -21.22
N GLU A 341 7.54 -1.32 -21.21
CA GLU A 341 6.44 -2.28 -21.27
C GLU A 341 5.65 -2.27 -19.95
N LYS A 342 6.34 -2.26 -18.81
CA LYS A 342 5.73 -2.10 -17.49
C LYS A 342 5.03 -0.75 -17.34
N GLN A 343 5.60 0.31 -17.88
CA GLN A 343 4.98 1.63 -17.86
C GLN A 343 3.62 1.62 -18.58
N LEU A 344 3.53 1.01 -19.76
CA LEU A 344 2.24 0.89 -20.46
C LEU A 344 1.31 -0.13 -19.78
N GLY A 345 1.86 -1.19 -19.21
CA GLY A 345 1.12 -2.17 -18.42
C GLY A 345 0.44 -1.56 -17.18
N ALA A 346 1.09 -0.61 -16.51
CA ALA A 346 0.49 0.16 -15.42
C ALA A 346 -0.70 1.00 -15.87
N GLU A 347 -0.60 1.67 -17.03
CA GLU A 347 -1.71 2.44 -17.62
C GLU A 347 -2.91 1.55 -17.93
N PHE A 348 -2.69 0.40 -18.57
CA PHE A 348 -3.75 -0.57 -18.83
C PHE A 348 -4.35 -1.14 -17.53
N CYS A 349 -3.53 -1.42 -16.51
CA CYS A 349 -4.05 -1.90 -15.23
C CYS A 349 -5.03 -0.89 -14.63
N ALA A 350 -4.62 0.39 -14.56
CA ALA A 350 -5.48 1.45 -14.05
C ALA A 350 -6.74 1.62 -14.88
N ALA A 351 -6.61 1.64 -16.21
CA ALA A 351 -7.74 1.82 -17.11
C ALA A 351 -8.78 0.69 -17.01
N PHE A 352 -8.34 -0.57 -16.85
CA PHE A 352 -9.27 -1.67 -16.65
C PHE A 352 -9.92 -1.66 -15.27
N ASN A 353 -9.17 -1.44 -14.20
CA ASN A 353 -9.74 -1.33 -12.86
C ASN A 353 -10.81 -0.22 -12.78
N ARG A 354 -10.60 0.87 -13.53
CA ARG A 354 -11.50 2.03 -13.61
C ARG A 354 -12.61 1.90 -14.65
N GLY A 355 -12.64 0.83 -15.44
CA GLY A 355 -13.67 0.60 -16.45
C GLY A 355 -13.58 1.49 -17.70
N VAL A 356 -12.42 2.08 -18.00
CA VAL A 356 -12.22 3.05 -19.10
C VAL A 356 -11.27 2.55 -20.21
N ALA A 357 -10.82 1.30 -20.15
CA ALA A 357 -9.81 0.74 -21.06
C ALA A 357 -10.14 0.77 -22.56
N LEU A 358 -11.38 1.05 -22.96
CA LEU A 358 -11.80 1.16 -24.37
C LEU A 358 -11.51 2.53 -24.98
N ASP A 359 -11.48 3.59 -24.17
CA ASP A 359 -11.36 4.97 -24.64
C ASP A 359 -10.20 5.66 -23.92
N THR A 360 -9.08 5.82 -24.60
CA THR A 360 -7.87 6.44 -24.03
C THR A 360 -8.07 7.90 -23.63
N SER A 361 -9.08 8.59 -24.17
CA SER A 361 -9.41 9.96 -23.74
C SER A 361 -9.99 10.00 -22.32
N ALA A 362 -10.53 8.89 -21.83
CA ALA A 362 -11.06 8.76 -20.49
C ALA A 362 -10.01 8.29 -19.46
N TRP A 363 -8.84 7.79 -19.88
CA TRP A 363 -7.86 7.15 -18.97
C TRP A 363 -7.32 8.08 -17.88
N HIS A 364 -7.32 9.40 -18.10
CA HIS A 364 -6.92 10.42 -17.12
C HIS A 364 -8.06 11.39 -16.78
N THR A 365 -9.31 10.94 -16.87
CA THR A 365 -10.51 11.74 -16.58
C THR A 365 -11.27 11.11 -15.41
N PRO A 366 -11.01 11.53 -14.15
CA PRO A 366 -11.58 10.88 -12.96
C PRO A 366 -13.10 10.78 -12.95
N ALA A 367 -13.79 11.78 -13.49
CA ALA A 367 -15.25 11.78 -13.59
C ALA A 367 -15.83 10.67 -14.49
N ALA A 368 -15.01 9.98 -15.28
CA ALA A 368 -15.42 8.86 -16.12
C ALA A 368 -15.18 7.48 -15.49
N TYR A 369 -14.46 7.42 -14.37
CA TYR A 369 -14.10 6.15 -13.74
C TYR A 369 -15.31 5.48 -13.06
N TYR A 370 -15.29 4.15 -13.04
CA TYR A 370 -16.24 3.31 -12.33
C TYR A 370 -17.71 3.49 -12.78
N GLY A 371 -17.92 3.86 -14.04
CA GLY A 371 -19.24 3.91 -14.70
C GLY A 371 -19.44 2.84 -15.78
N GLY A 372 -18.56 1.83 -15.81
CA GLY A 372 -18.53 0.78 -16.83
C GLY A 372 -19.55 -0.35 -16.58
N ALA A 373 -19.48 -1.38 -17.43
CA ALA A 373 -20.27 -2.61 -17.25
C ALA A 373 -19.59 -3.62 -16.32
N ALA A 374 -18.27 -3.53 -16.16
CA ALA A 374 -17.46 -4.33 -15.26
C ALA A 374 -16.18 -3.55 -14.91
N GLU A 375 -15.97 -3.35 -13.62
CA GLU A 375 -14.91 -2.55 -13.03
C GLU A 375 -14.52 -3.14 -11.67
N ASN A 376 -13.59 -2.47 -10.99
CA ASN A 376 -13.21 -2.79 -9.61
C ASN A 376 -14.05 -1.97 -8.61
N ASP A 377 -15.26 -2.45 -8.26
CA ASP A 377 -16.15 -1.81 -7.30
C ASP A 377 -15.48 -1.58 -5.94
N TYR A 378 -14.55 -2.45 -5.55
CA TYR A 378 -13.79 -2.30 -4.31
C TYR A 378 -12.98 -1.01 -4.34
N ALA A 379 -12.21 -0.77 -5.39
CA ALA A 379 -11.42 0.45 -5.54
C ALA A 379 -12.35 1.68 -5.68
N GLY A 380 -13.36 1.59 -6.55
CA GLY A 380 -14.35 2.65 -6.75
C GLY A 380 -15.00 3.10 -5.44
N PHE A 381 -15.40 2.16 -4.60
CA PHE A 381 -15.94 2.44 -3.27
C PHE A 381 -14.95 3.24 -2.40
N PHE A 382 -13.69 2.84 -2.32
CA PHE A 382 -12.74 3.53 -1.43
C PHE A 382 -12.46 4.96 -1.86
N HIS A 383 -12.51 5.28 -3.15
CA HIS A 383 -12.48 6.67 -3.59
C HIS A 383 -13.68 7.47 -3.07
N THR A 384 -14.89 6.89 -2.98
CA THR A 384 -16.09 7.61 -2.49
C THR A 384 -16.03 8.00 -1.01
N VAL A 385 -15.21 7.31 -0.21
CA VAL A 385 -15.10 7.54 1.24
C VAL A 385 -13.77 8.19 1.66
N ALA A 386 -12.81 8.29 0.74
CA ALA A 386 -11.53 8.92 0.99
C ALA A 386 -11.58 10.44 0.80
N LEU A 387 -10.74 11.15 1.56
CA LEU A 387 -10.54 12.59 1.39
C LEU A 387 -10.04 12.89 -0.03
N ASP A 388 -10.64 13.92 -0.64
CA ASP A 388 -10.36 14.37 -2.01
C ASP A 388 -10.46 13.26 -3.07
N GLU A 389 -11.23 12.21 -2.77
CA GLU A 389 -11.38 11.02 -3.62
C GLU A 389 -10.03 10.34 -3.91
N ARG A 390 -9.06 10.44 -2.99
CA ARG A 390 -7.72 9.87 -3.10
C ARG A 390 -7.56 8.61 -2.25
N ALA A 391 -7.64 7.45 -2.89
CA ALA A 391 -7.52 6.14 -2.25
C ALA A 391 -6.53 5.27 -3.03
N TYR A 392 -5.78 4.41 -2.34
CA TYR A 392 -4.87 3.46 -2.99
C TYR A 392 -5.58 2.11 -3.05
N GLY A 393 -6.55 1.97 -3.97
CA GLY A 393 -7.45 0.81 -4.04
C GLY A 393 -6.87 -0.40 -4.78
N PHE A 394 -5.87 -0.18 -5.65
CA PHE A 394 -5.14 -1.21 -6.39
C PHE A 394 -3.70 -0.74 -6.68
N PRO A 395 -2.75 -1.62 -7.08
CA PRO A 395 -1.31 -1.29 -7.11
C PRO A 395 -0.87 -0.12 -8.00
N TYR A 396 -1.66 0.26 -9.02
CA TYR A 396 -1.35 1.37 -9.93
C TYR A 396 -2.40 2.49 -9.86
N ASP A 397 -3.01 2.70 -8.70
CA ASP A 397 -3.99 3.78 -8.51
C ASP A 397 -3.35 5.18 -8.53
N ASP A 398 -2.02 5.25 -8.41
CA ASP A 398 -1.23 6.47 -8.57
C ASP A 398 -1.23 7.00 -10.02
N VAL A 399 -1.57 6.16 -11.02
CA VAL A 399 -1.78 6.60 -12.40
C VAL A 399 -2.85 7.69 -12.43
N GLY A 400 -2.48 8.87 -12.92
CA GLY A 400 -3.37 10.03 -12.96
C GLY A 400 -3.56 10.73 -11.61
N ASP A 401 -2.65 10.53 -10.64
CA ASP A 401 -2.69 11.16 -9.31
C ASP A 401 -4.00 10.85 -8.55
N GLN A 402 -4.43 9.58 -8.52
CA GLN A 402 -5.67 9.18 -7.83
C GLN A 402 -5.43 8.42 -6.53
N SER A 403 -4.20 8.00 -6.25
CA SER A 403 -3.88 7.34 -4.99
C SER A 403 -3.78 8.32 -3.82
N SER A 404 -3.75 7.78 -2.60
CA SER A 404 -3.52 8.52 -1.36
C SER A 404 -2.04 8.93 -1.15
N VAL A 405 -1.17 8.68 -2.13
CA VAL A 405 0.27 8.92 -2.00
C VAL A 405 0.58 10.40 -1.84
N GLN A 406 1.51 10.69 -0.93
CA GLN A 406 2.04 12.02 -0.68
C GLN A 406 3.54 11.97 -0.94
N ILE A 407 4.00 12.71 -1.96
CA ILE A 407 5.41 12.80 -2.35
C ILE A 407 5.88 14.24 -2.20
N LEU A 408 6.92 14.45 -1.41
CA LEU A 408 7.54 15.77 -1.25
C LEU A 408 8.48 16.09 -2.41
N GLY A 409 8.57 17.38 -2.77
CA GLY A 409 9.39 17.83 -3.90
C GLY A 409 10.90 17.94 -3.62
N ASN A 410 11.35 17.74 -2.39
CA ASN A 410 12.76 17.84 -2.02
C ASN A 410 13.12 16.90 -0.83
N PRO A 411 14.40 16.54 -0.67
CA PRO A 411 14.85 15.54 0.32
C PRO A 411 15.14 16.12 1.71
N GLU A 412 14.64 17.33 2.04
CA GLU A 412 14.66 17.80 3.43
C GLU A 412 13.67 17.01 4.29
N PRO A 413 13.93 16.85 5.60
CA PRO A 413 12.99 16.17 6.47
C PRO A 413 11.60 16.83 6.46
N PRO A 414 10.51 16.04 6.47
CA PRO A 414 9.21 16.55 6.89
C PRO A 414 9.31 17.31 8.22
N THR A 415 8.46 18.30 8.42
CA THR A 415 8.29 18.92 9.75
C THR A 415 7.28 18.17 10.61
N GLY A 416 6.53 17.24 10.02
CA GLY A 416 5.83 16.21 10.78
C GLY A 416 4.97 15.30 9.90
N LEU A 417 4.87 14.05 10.34
CA LEU A 417 3.86 13.09 9.87
C LEU A 417 2.89 12.84 11.03
N THR A 418 1.59 13.00 10.80
CA THR A 418 0.56 12.70 11.78
C THR A 418 -0.37 11.62 11.25
N LEU A 419 -0.44 10.49 11.94
CA LEU A 419 -1.30 9.36 11.61
C LEU A 419 -2.52 9.35 12.54
N GLY A 420 -3.71 9.56 11.98
CA GLY A 420 -4.97 9.41 12.69
C GLY A 420 -5.45 7.97 12.65
N ILE A 421 -5.79 7.41 13.80
CA ILE A 421 -6.23 6.02 13.98
C ILE A 421 -7.71 6.03 14.33
N GLY A 422 -8.59 5.75 13.36
CA GLY A 422 -10.05 5.82 13.51
C GLY A 422 -10.71 4.50 13.92
N TRP A 423 -11.99 4.58 14.28
CA TRP A 423 -12.87 3.45 14.55
C TRP A 423 -14.32 3.77 14.21
#